data_AF-A0A2X2BLC8-F1
#
_entry.id   AF-A0A2X2BLC8-F1
#
_cell.length_a   1.000
_cell.length_b   1.000
_cell.length_c   1.000
_cell.angle_alpha   90.00
_cell.angle_beta   90.00
_cell.angle_gamma   90.00
#
_symmetry.space_group_name_H-M   'P 1'
#
loop_
_entity.id
_entity.type
_entity.pdbx_description
1 polymer ?
#
loop_
_entity_poly.entity_id
_entity_poly.type
_entity_poly.pdbx_seq_one_letter_code
_entity_poly.pdbx_strand_id
1 'polypeptide(L)' 'MKFKDLPYDIQLVAAKCLSQLITERSCMEKEPMERLARDIKDAFINLYHQN' A
#
# COMPACT_ATOMS: atom_id res chain seq x y z
N MET A 1 -13.93 -14.15 -22.61
CA MET A 1 -12.50 -14.09 -23.00
C MET A 1 -11.65 -14.06 -21.75
N LYS A 2 -10.57 -14.83 -21.72
CA LYS A 2 -9.54 -14.82 -20.68
C LYS A 2 -8.44 -13.84 -21.07
N PHE A 3 -7.66 -13.36 -20.10
CA PHE A 3 -6.56 -12.42 -20.34
C PHE A 3 -5.55 -12.93 -21.39
N LYS A 4 -5.26 -14.24 -21.34
CA LYS A 4 -4.39 -14.92 -22.31
C LYS A 4 -4.91 -14.93 -23.75
N ASP A 5 -6.20 -14.63 -23.94
CA ASP A 5 -6.85 -14.60 -25.26
C ASP A 5 -6.70 -13.21 -25.92
N LEU A 6 -6.14 -12.21 -25.22
CA LEU A 6 -5.88 -10.87 -25.76
C LEU A 6 -4.60 -10.84 -26.60
N PRO A 7 -4.44 -9.88 -27.54
CA PRO A 7 -3.16 -9.65 -28.20
C PRO A 7 -2.04 -9.40 -27.19
N TYR A 8 -0.83 -9.89 -27.50
CA TYR A 8 0.34 -9.79 -26.63
C TYR A 8 0.60 -8.36 -26.16
N ASP A 9 0.49 -7.38 -27.05
CA ASP A 9 0.75 -5.97 -26.74
C ASP A 9 -0.22 -5.43 -25.68
N ILE A 10 -1.48 -5.86 -25.75
CA ILE A 10 -2.51 -5.49 -24.76
C ILE A 10 -2.23 -6.18 -23.42
N GLN A 11 -1.82 -7.45 -23.44
CA GLN A 11 -1.42 -8.16 -22.22
C GLN A 11 -0.23 -7.48 -21.54
N LEU A 12 0.77 -7.05 -22.31
CA LEU A 12 1.96 -6.38 -21.81
C LEU A 12 1.63 -5.02 -21.18
N VAL A 13 0.80 -4.21 -21.84
CA VAL A 13 0.35 -2.92 -21.32
C VAL A 13 -0.43 -3.12 -20.01
N ALA A 14 -1.38 -4.05 -19.99
CA ALA A 14 -2.17 -4.34 -18.80
C ALA A 14 -1.31 -4.84 -17.63
N ALA A 15 -0.33 -5.71 -17.87
CA ALA A 15 0.60 -6.19 -16.85
C ALA A 15 1.47 -5.05 -16.27
N LYS A 16 1.96 -4.14 -17.11
CA LYS A 16 2.72 -2.96 -16.68
C LYS A 16 1.86 -2.01 -15.83
N CYS A 17 0.65 -1.71 -16.28
CA CYS A 17 -0.29 -0.87 -15.51
C CYS A 17 -0.60 -1.49 -14.15
N LEU A 18 -0.84 -2.81 -14.10
CA LEU A 18 -1.11 -3.50 -12.85
C LEU A 18 0.10 -3.46 -11.90
N SER A 19 1.31 -3.67 -12.42
CA SER A 19 2.54 -3.58 -11.62
C SER A 19 2.73 -2.19 -11.00
N GLN A 20 2.42 -1.14 -11.76
CA GLN A 20 2.50 0.23 -11.27
C GLN A 20 1.47 0.49 -10.16
N LEU A 21 0.22 0.10 -10.36
CA LEU A 21 -0.85 0.25 -9.37
C LEU A 21 -0.54 -0.50 -8.07
N ILE A 22 0.02 -1.70 -8.14
CA ILE A 22 0.43 -2.47 -6.96
C ILE A 22 1.56 -1.74 -6.21
N THR A 23 2.54 -1.20 -6.95
CA THR A 23 3.68 -0.49 -6.36
C THR A 23 3.21 0.78 -5.66
N GLU A 24 2.40 1.60 -6.32
CA GLU A 24 1.84 2.83 -5.78
C GLU A 24 0.95 2.56 -4.54
N ARG A 25 0.11 1.50 -4.61
CA ARG A 25 -0.74 1.12 -3.49
C ARG A 25 0.03 0.56 -2.29
N SER A 26 1.09 -0.20 -2.53
CA SER A 26 1.95 -0.74 -1.46
C SER A 26 2.69 0.35 -0.68
N CYS A 27 2.93 1.50 -1.32
CA CYS A 27 3.50 2.68 -0.69
C CYS A 27 2.45 3.40 0.19
N MET A 28 1.21 3.51 -0.32
CA MET A 28 0.11 4.23 0.35
C MET A 28 -0.43 3.52 1.61
N GLU A 29 -0.39 2.19 1.71
CA GLU A 29 -0.98 1.47 2.86
C GLU A 29 -0.02 1.32 4.06
N LYS A 30 1.30 1.37 3.86
CA LYS A 30 2.28 1.22 4.96
C LYS A 30 2.43 2.48 5.81
N GLU A 31 2.54 3.64 5.18
CA GLU A 31 2.70 4.91 5.90
C GLU A 31 1.58 5.21 6.92
N PRO A 32 0.28 5.10 6.59
CA PRO A 32 -0.77 5.46 7.53
C PRO A 32 -0.87 4.48 8.71
N MET A 33 -0.58 3.20 8.50
CA MET A 33 -0.64 2.20 9.57
C MET A 33 0.57 2.30 10.51
N GLU A 34 1.76 2.55 9.97
CA GLU A 34 2.97 2.83 10.75
C GLU A 34 2.89 4.16 11.50
N ARG A 35 2.23 5.17 10.92
CA ARG A 35 1.95 6.45 11.57
C ARG A 35 0.98 6.25 12.74
N LEU A 36 -0.13 5.55 12.52
CA LEU A 36 -1.09 5.24 13.58
C LEU A 36 -0.44 4.48 14.75
N ALA A 37 0.40 3.48 14.45
CA ALA A 37 1.11 2.73 15.49
C ALA A 37 2.07 3.62 16.30
N ARG A 38 2.75 4.57 15.65
CA ARG A 38 3.58 5.58 16.34
C ARG A 38 2.74 6.49 17.23
N ASP A 39 1.64 7.01 16.72
CA ASP A 39 0.75 7.92 17.46
C ASP A 39 0.16 7.24 18.71
N ILE A 40 -0.26 5.97 18.61
CA ILE A 40 -0.76 5.18 19.75
C ILE A 40 0.34 4.97 20.80
N LYS A 41 1.56 4.60 20.36
CA LYS A 41 2.69 4.38 21.26
C LYS A 41 3.04 5.66 22.02
N ASP A 42 3.10 6.80 21.32
CA ASP A 42 3.45 8.09 21.93
C ASP A 42 2.35 8.57 22.89
N ALA A 43 1.07 8.37 22.55
CA ALA A 43 -0.05 8.64 23.46
C ALA A 43 0.04 7.80 24.75
N PHE A 44 0.38 6.51 24.62
CA PHE A 44 0.57 5.63 25.77
C PHE A 44 1.74 6.09 26.65
N ILE A 45 2.89 6.40 26.06
CA ILE A 45 4.05 6.91 26.80
C ILE A 45 3.71 8.19 27.56
N ASN A 46 2.98 9.11 26.94
CA ASN A 46 2.57 10.37 27.56
C ASN A 46 1.63 10.15 28.76
N LEU A 47 0.70 9.21 28.67
CA LEU A 47 -0.19 8.87 29.79
C LEU A 47 0.56 8.34 31.01
N TYR A 48 1.67 7.61 30.82
CA TYR A 48 2.45 7.07 31.93
C TYR A 48 3.49 8.05 32.49
N HIS A 49 3.92 9.06 31.71
CA HIS A 49 4.81 10.11 32.20
C HIS A 49 4.08 11.29 32.87
N GLN A 50 2.76 11.38 32.72
CA GLN A 50 1.92 12.40 33.37
C GLN A 50 1.30 11.94 34.71
N ASN A 51 1.61 10.72 35.16
CA ASN A 51 1.33 10.20 36.51
C ASN A 51 2.60 10.13 37.35
#